data_AF-A0A0F9LRP9-F1
#
_entry.id   AF-A0A0F9LRP9-F1
#
_cell.length_a   1.000
_cell.length_b   1.000
_cell.length_c   1.000
_cell.angle_alpha   90.00
_cell.angle_beta   90.00
_cell.angle_gamma   90.00
#
_symmetry.space_group_name_H-M   'P 1'
#
loop_
_entity.id
_entity.type
_entity.pdbx_description
1 polymer ?
#
loop_
_entity_poly.entity_id
_entity_poly.type
_entity_poly.pdbx_seq_one_letter_code
_entity_poly.pdbx_strand_id
1 'polypeptide(L)'
;MKLFEKEIEDLDENDLKKMEADPMNFESLYIEYKIKFDGDAAELRRDVVQFGNGFEVGHIFFGVSDDPITVVGIEKNEVDTLKTVLNDVLPKRIEPILLPFPQYHSIPLTSGKYVFIIKITQKEEGIYSIRQSDDMNNRNYYRYEFYKRMDGSKHRMNIEEIVELIETKSKGKKKILEVSIHGAALMPTIDDDIYISINAVNKSVRPIIIKSYGVDIPKKNKVVYFIPTSFQLKYLMINPKLPYKLQDGESCPAYLSRKDMEGLMKEEGWKYPIKVRALFNTNDGKFFSDTLELNEIK
;
A
#
# COMPACT_ATOMS: atom_id res chain seq x y z
N MET A 1 12.70 -5.86 21.72
CA MET A 1 13.93 -5.60 22.51
C MET A 1 14.46 -4.26 22.04
N LYS A 2 14.61 -3.26 22.92
CA LYS A 2 15.23 -1.98 22.53
C LYS A 2 16.74 -2.17 22.51
N LEU A 3 17.39 -1.99 21.35
CA LEU A 3 18.84 -2.11 21.21
C LEU A 3 19.58 -1.08 22.10
N PHE A 4 19.00 0.11 22.23
CA PHE A 4 19.48 1.18 23.10
C PHE A 4 18.31 1.83 23.85
N GLU A 5 18.57 2.28 25.07
CA GLU A 5 17.61 3.11 25.84
C GLU A 5 17.64 4.58 25.40
N LYS A 6 18.68 4.98 24.66
CA LYS A 6 18.93 6.33 24.15
C LYS A 6 18.44 6.50 22.71
N GLU A 7 18.23 7.75 22.31
CA GLU A 7 18.05 8.11 20.90
C GLU A 7 19.37 7.97 20.12
N ILE A 8 19.29 7.77 18.81
CA ILE A 8 20.49 7.53 17.98
C ILE A 8 21.48 8.71 17.98
N GLU A 9 21.03 9.91 18.31
CA GLU A 9 21.82 11.14 18.35
C GLU A 9 22.68 11.23 19.62
N ASP A 10 22.32 10.49 20.67
CA ASP A 10 22.98 10.47 21.98
C ASP A 10 23.91 9.26 22.15
N LEU A 11 24.06 8.44 21.11
CA LEU A 11 24.91 7.25 21.12
C LEU A 11 26.38 7.65 20.92
N ASP A 12 27.26 7.00 21.69
CA ASP A 12 28.70 7.18 21.61
C ASP A 12 29.45 5.86 21.37
N GLU A 13 30.78 5.92 21.29
CA GLU A 13 31.62 4.73 21.10
C GLU A 13 31.50 3.73 22.26
N ASN A 14 31.20 4.17 23.49
CA ASN A 14 31.02 3.26 24.61
C ASN A 14 29.72 2.45 24.47
N ASP A 15 28.68 3.07 23.92
CA ASP A 15 27.43 2.35 23.61
C ASP A 15 27.65 1.31 22.51
N LEU A 16 28.48 1.60 21.50
CA LEU A 16 28.90 0.61 20.49
C LEU A 16 29.70 -0.55 21.10
N LYS A 17 30.57 -0.29 22.07
CA LYS A 17 31.33 -1.34 22.78
C LYS A 17 30.43 -2.25 23.62
N LYS A 18 29.36 -1.70 24.23
CA LYS A 18 28.36 -2.51 24.92
C LYS A 18 27.59 -3.40 23.94
N MET A 19 27.25 -2.84 22.77
CA MET A 19 26.58 -3.56 21.68
C MET A 19 27.44 -4.72 21.14
N GLU A 20 28.75 -4.52 21.00
CA GLU A 20 29.71 -5.55 20.57
C GLU A 20 29.92 -6.64 21.64
N ALA A 21 29.83 -6.27 22.92
CA ALA A 21 29.99 -7.20 24.04
C ALA A 21 28.73 -8.02 24.37
N ASP A 22 27.57 -7.68 23.79
CA ASP A 22 26.31 -8.40 24.01
C ASP A 22 26.24 -9.66 23.12
N PRO A 23 26.32 -10.88 23.70
CA PRO A 23 26.31 -12.12 22.93
C PRO A 23 24.94 -12.45 22.31
N MET A 24 23.87 -11.75 22.70
CA MET A 24 22.52 -11.91 22.13
C MET A 24 22.21 -10.88 21.05
N ASN A 25 23.17 -10.01 20.75
CA ASN A 25 23.03 -9.06 19.69
C ASN A 25 23.38 -9.72 18.35
N PHE A 26 22.39 -9.79 17.47
CA PHE A 26 22.50 -10.33 16.12
C PHE A 26 21.62 -9.49 15.19
N GLU A 27 21.81 -9.66 13.89
CA GLU A 27 20.80 -9.18 12.94
C GLU A 27 19.43 -9.71 13.29
N SER A 28 18.42 -8.85 13.16
CA SER A 28 17.07 -9.17 13.58
C SER A 28 16.03 -8.51 12.67
N LEU A 29 14.76 -8.55 13.09
CA LEU A 29 13.68 -7.82 12.46
C LEU A 29 13.85 -6.29 12.52
N TYR A 30 14.75 -5.80 13.36
CA TYR A 30 14.89 -4.37 13.67
C TYR A 30 16.30 -3.84 13.46
N ILE A 31 17.27 -4.70 13.14
CA ILE A 31 18.68 -4.35 13.06
C ILE A 31 19.33 -5.06 11.88
N GLU A 32 20.16 -4.32 11.15
CA GLU A 32 21.04 -4.80 10.09
C GLU A 32 22.44 -4.19 10.26
N TYR A 33 23.46 -5.02 10.12
CA TYR A 33 24.87 -4.66 10.25
C TYR A 33 25.52 -4.75 8.87
N LYS A 34 26.30 -3.73 8.53
CA LYS A 34 27.06 -3.69 7.28
C LYS A 34 28.46 -3.16 7.59
N ILE A 35 29.47 -3.86 7.07
CA ILE A 35 30.86 -3.41 7.23
C ILE A 35 31.07 -2.08 6.50
N LYS A 36 30.51 -1.95 5.30
CA LYS A 36 30.65 -0.78 4.42
C LYS A 36 29.49 -0.64 3.46
N PHE A 37 29.36 0.52 2.85
CA PHE A 37 28.49 0.78 1.71
C PHE A 37 29.17 0.32 0.41
N ASP A 38 28.47 -0.49 -0.37
CA ASP A 38 28.96 -1.07 -1.62
C ASP A 38 28.74 -0.16 -2.85
N GLY A 39 28.09 0.99 -2.67
CA GLY A 39 27.72 1.90 -3.75
C GLY A 39 26.37 1.57 -4.39
N ASP A 40 25.70 0.48 -3.98
CA ASP A 40 24.42 0.08 -4.54
C ASP A 40 23.25 0.77 -3.82
N ALA A 41 22.84 1.91 -4.39
CA ALA A 41 21.66 2.63 -3.93
C ALA A 41 20.35 1.82 -4.10
N ALA A 42 20.29 0.79 -4.95
CA ALA A 42 19.12 -0.09 -5.03
C ALA A 42 19.05 -1.00 -3.79
N GLU A 43 20.17 -1.48 -3.31
CA GLU A 43 20.23 -2.29 -2.10
C GLU A 43 19.85 -1.48 -0.86
N LEU A 44 20.39 -0.28 -0.70
CA LEU A 44 20.00 0.60 0.41
C LEU A 44 18.50 0.96 0.38
N ARG A 45 17.88 1.08 -0.81
CA ARG A 45 16.42 1.27 -0.91
C ARG A 45 15.67 0.05 -0.39
N ARG A 46 16.11 -1.17 -0.69
CA ARG A 46 15.51 -2.39 -0.15
C ARG A 46 15.64 -2.42 1.36
N ASP A 47 16.81 -2.04 1.89
CA ASP A 47 17.05 -1.94 3.33
C ASP A 47 16.09 -0.97 4.02
N VAL A 48 15.93 0.23 3.46
CA VAL A 48 15.03 1.22 4.04
C VAL A 48 13.57 0.79 3.92
N VAL A 49 13.16 0.27 2.76
CA VAL A 49 11.76 -0.13 2.53
C VAL A 49 11.36 -1.34 3.38
N GLN A 50 12.24 -2.32 3.59
CA GLN A 50 11.91 -3.50 4.40
C GLN A 50 11.62 -3.14 5.86
N PHE A 51 12.37 -2.18 6.43
CA PHE A 51 12.14 -1.69 7.79
C PHE A 51 10.96 -0.73 7.84
N GLY A 52 10.81 0.17 6.86
CA GLY A 52 9.66 1.07 6.75
C GLY A 52 8.33 0.32 6.62
N ASN A 53 8.34 -0.88 6.03
CA ASN A 53 7.18 -1.77 5.95
C ASN A 53 6.97 -2.64 7.19
N GLY A 54 7.92 -2.68 8.13
CA GLY A 54 7.80 -3.39 9.40
C GLY A 54 6.79 -2.77 10.37
N PHE A 55 6.78 -3.29 11.60
CA PHE A 55 5.89 -2.84 12.69
C PHE A 55 6.62 -2.05 13.79
N GLU A 56 7.94 -2.10 13.81
CA GLU A 56 8.77 -1.35 14.75
C GLU A 56 9.87 -0.59 14.01
N VAL A 57 10.60 0.24 14.75
CA VAL A 57 11.70 1.05 14.24
C VAL A 57 12.88 0.14 13.88
N GLY A 58 13.37 0.28 12.65
CA GLY A 58 14.56 -0.43 12.16
C GLY A 58 15.82 0.43 12.24
N HIS A 59 16.98 -0.22 12.37
CA HIS A 59 18.29 0.41 12.40
C HIS A 59 19.25 -0.29 11.43
N ILE A 60 20.04 0.49 10.70
CA ILE A 60 21.13 -0.02 9.87
C ILE A 60 22.43 0.60 10.40
N PHE A 61 23.41 -0.24 10.73
CA PHE A 61 24.72 0.17 11.21
C PHE A 61 25.76 -0.10 10.13
N PHE A 62 26.37 0.96 9.59
CA PHE A 62 27.54 0.87 8.73
C PHE A 62 28.82 1.02 9.56
N GLY A 63 29.82 0.18 9.26
CA GLY A 63 31.07 0.08 10.03
C GLY A 63 31.04 -1.02 11.09
N VAL A 64 30.10 -1.98 10.99
CA VAL A 64 29.95 -3.08 11.93
C VAL A 64 29.87 -4.40 11.15
N SER A 65 30.70 -5.38 11.52
CA SER A 65 30.63 -6.76 11.03
C SER A 65 29.46 -7.49 11.68
N ASP A 66 28.84 -8.44 10.99
CA ASP A 66 27.68 -9.21 11.46
C ASP A 66 28.05 -10.58 12.06
N ASP A 67 29.15 -11.21 11.63
CA ASP A 67 29.66 -12.47 12.17
C ASP A 67 31.20 -12.52 12.31
N PRO A 68 31.76 -12.36 13.53
CA PRO A 68 31.08 -11.90 14.74
C PRO A 68 30.69 -10.43 14.64
N ILE A 69 29.83 -9.96 15.56
CA ILE A 69 29.60 -8.53 15.71
C ILE A 69 30.91 -7.87 16.12
N THR A 70 31.41 -6.95 15.29
CA THR A 70 32.66 -6.24 15.55
C THR A 70 32.61 -4.82 14.99
N VAL A 71 33.02 -3.84 15.78
CA VAL A 71 33.04 -2.42 15.37
C VAL A 71 34.33 -2.14 14.59
N VAL A 72 34.22 -2.05 13.26
CA VAL A 72 35.36 -1.86 12.33
C VAL A 72 35.55 -0.39 11.94
N GLY A 73 34.42 0.32 11.80
CA GLY A 73 34.34 1.69 11.32
C GLY A 73 34.55 1.85 9.80
N ILE A 74 33.95 2.91 9.26
CA ILE A 74 34.08 3.38 7.88
C ILE A 74 34.82 4.72 7.83
N GLU A 75 35.33 5.05 6.64
CA GLU A 75 36.04 6.30 6.40
C GLU A 75 35.07 7.49 6.25
N LYS A 76 35.56 8.72 6.50
CA LYS A 76 34.73 9.93 6.44
C LYS A 76 34.09 10.17 5.06
N ASN A 77 34.83 9.88 3.98
CA ASN A 77 34.31 10.00 2.62
C ASN A 77 33.12 9.06 2.35
N GLU A 78 33.09 7.91 3.01
CA GLU A 78 32.00 6.95 2.93
C GLU A 78 30.76 7.43 3.68
N VAL A 79 30.96 8.05 4.87
CA VAL A 79 29.89 8.76 5.58
C VAL A 79 29.26 9.84 4.71
N ASP A 80 30.07 10.66 4.04
CA ASP A 80 29.57 11.74 3.18
C ASP A 80 28.84 11.19 1.94
N THR A 81 29.29 10.05 1.40
CA THR A 81 28.61 9.32 0.33
C THR A 81 27.25 8.80 0.78
N LEU A 82 27.18 8.14 1.95
CA LEU A 82 25.93 7.65 2.53
C LEU A 82 24.91 8.77 2.75
N LYS A 83 25.34 9.93 3.28
CA LYS A 83 24.48 11.11 3.43
C LYS A 83 23.90 11.57 2.09
N THR A 84 24.74 11.63 1.05
CA THR A 84 24.30 12.03 -0.30
C THR A 84 23.30 11.03 -0.87
N VAL A 85 23.59 9.73 -0.77
CA VAL A 85 22.68 8.68 -1.27
C VAL A 85 21.35 8.71 -0.52
N LEU A 86 21.39 8.83 0.80
CA LEU A 86 20.19 8.85 1.63
C LEU A 86 19.29 10.04 1.30
N ASN A 87 19.87 11.25 1.19
CA ASN A 87 19.11 12.48 0.94
C ASN A 87 18.65 12.64 -0.51
N ASP A 88 19.50 12.33 -1.51
CA ASP A 88 19.26 12.73 -2.90
C ASP A 88 18.89 11.57 -3.84
N VAL A 89 19.27 10.34 -3.50
CA VAL A 89 19.17 9.18 -4.40
C VAL A 89 18.06 8.24 -3.97
N LEU A 90 18.00 7.94 -2.67
CA LEU A 90 17.04 7.02 -2.09
C LEU A 90 15.57 7.42 -2.34
N PRO A 91 15.16 8.69 -2.16
CA PRO A 91 13.74 9.07 -2.24
C PRO A 91 13.15 9.01 -3.66
N LYS A 92 13.98 9.13 -4.69
CA LYS A 92 13.53 9.21 -6.10
C LYS A 92 12.67 8.04 -6.56
N ARG A 93 12.87 6.85 -5.97
CA ARG A 93 12.21 5.60 -6.37
C ARG A 93 11.29 5.03 -5.31
N ILE A 94 11.28 5.58 -4.10
CA ILE A 94 10.45 5.05 -3.01
C ILE A 94 9.12 5.78 -3.03
N GLU A 95 8.03 5.01 -3.14
CA GLU A 95 6.67 5.53 -3.13
C GLU A 95 5.80 4.82 -2.09
N PRO A 96 4.95 5.55 -1.35
CA PRO A 96 4.91 7.02 -1.28
C PRO A 96 6.19 7.59 -0.64
N ILE A 97 6.34 8.92 -0.66
CA ILE A 97 7.50 9.60 -0.02
C ILE A 97 7.66 9.10 1.41
N LEU A 98 8.92 8.85 1.81
CA LEU A 98 9.28 8.43 3.16
C LEU A 98 8.86 9.50 4.18
N LEU A 99 7.90 9.14 5.03
CA LEU A 99 7.39 9.98 6.10
C LEU A 99 7.14 9.13 7.37
N PRO A 100 7.86 9.40 8.48
CA PRO A 100 8.98 10.36 8.56
C PRO A 100 10.18 9.89 7.73
N PHE A 101 11.03 10.85 7.36
CA PHE A 101 12.27 10.56 6.63
C PHE A 101 13.28 9.82 7.53
N PRO A 102 14.11 8.89 7.00
CA PRO A 102 15.12 8.21 7.81
C PRO A 102 16.06 9.20 8.50
N GLN A 103 16.22 9.04 9.81
CA GLN A 103 17.18 9.82 10.61
C GLN A 103 18.54 9.12 10.54
N TYR A 104 19.62 9.88 10.65
CA TYR A 104 20.95 9.29 10.68
C TYR A 104 21.89 10.01 11.64
N HIS A 105 22.84 9.26 12.19
CA HIS A 105 23.87 9.77 13.08
C HIS A 105 25.21 9.11 12.78
N SER A 106 26.31 9.86 12.92
CA SER A 106 27.66 9.36 12.72
C SER A 106 28.46 9.44 14.02
N ILE A 107 28.83 8.29 14.56
CA ILE A 107 29.63 8.18 15.79
C ILE A 107 31.11 8.15 15.41
N PRO A 108 31.91 9.16 15.78
CA PRO A 108 33.36 9.11 15.60
C PRO A 108 33.97 8.08 16.56
N LEU A 109 34.91 7.29 16.05
CA LEU A 109 35.69 6.33 16.83
C LEU A 109 37.07 6.92 17.17
N THR A 110 37.62 6.47 18.29
CA THR A 110 39.01 6.75 18.72
C THR A 110 40.06 6.37 17.66
N SER A 111 39.74 5.43 16.77
CA SER A 111 40.57 5.05 15.62
C SER A 111 40.63 6.09 14.49
N GLY A 112 39.81 7.15 14.54
CA GLY A 112 39.64 8.15 13.48
C GLY A 112 38.60 7.76 12.42
N LYS A 113 38.02 6.57 12.52
CA LYS A 113 36.91 6.10 11.67
C LYS A 113 35.55 6.45 12.26
N TYR A 114 34.47 6.06 11.58
CA TYR A 114 33.11 6.36 11.98
C TYR A 114 32.21 5.13 11.95
N VAL A 115 31.19 5.07 12.78
CA VAL A 115 30.01 4.22 12.56
C VAL A 115 28.86 5.10 12.12
N PHE A 116 28.18 4.73 11.04
CA PHE A 116 27.04 5.49 10.53
C PHE A 116 25.75 4.70 10.75
N ILE A 117 24.83 5.29 11.50
CA ILE A 117 23.58 4.67 11.92
C ILE A 117 22.45 5.33 11.14
N ILE A 118 21.56 4.53 10.55
CA ILE A 118 20.31 4.99 9.95
C ILE A 118 19.15 4.43 10.77
N LYS A 119 18.29 5.29 11.31
CA LYS A 119 17.04 4.95 11.99
C LYS A 119 15.87 5.13 11.04
N ILE A 120 15.10 4.07 10.87
CA ILE A 120 13.97 3.99 9.94
C ILE A 120 12.70 3.75 10.74
N THR A 121 11.84 4.75 10.80
CA THR A 121 10.53 4.59 11.42
C THR A 121 9.59 3.87 10.47
N GLN A 122 8.79 2.96 11.03
CA GLN A 122 7.75 2.27 10.29
C GLN A 122 6.71 3.23 9.72
N LYS A 123 6.19 2.91 8.55
CA LYS A 123 5.00 3.55 8.00
C LYS A 123 3.78 3.12 8.81
N GLU A 124 3.04 4.07 9.35
CA GLU A 124 1.81 3.76 10.10
C GLU A 124 0.68 3.26 9.20
N GLU A 125 0.57 3.79 7.98
CA GLU A 125 -0.51 3.47 7.04
C GLU A 125 0.01 3.07 5.67
N GLY A 126 -0.58 2.04 5.08
CA GLY A 126 -0.15 1.52 3.78
C GLY A 126 1.26 0.93 3.85
N ILE A 127 1.93 0.89 2.70
CA ILE A 127 3.27 0.33 2.55
C ILE A 127 4.10 1.19 1.59
N TYR A 128 5.41 1.17 1.78
CA TYR A 128 6.40 1.66 0.83
C TYR A 128 6.68 0.62 -0.25
N SER A 129 7.02 1.15 -1.42
CA SER A 129 7.32 0.41 -2.64
C SER A 129 8.51 1.04 -3.33
N ILE A 130 9.24 0.25 -4.12
CA ILE A 130 10.37 0.70 -4.93
C ILE A 130 9.94 0.61 -6.39
N ARG A 131 9.88 1.75 -7.07
CA ARG A 131 9.64 1.81 -8.51
C ARG A 131 10.77 1.14 -9.27
N GLN A 132 10.49 0.33 -10.29
CA GLN A 132 11.50 -0.41 -11.05
C GLN A 132 12.29 0.46 -12.06
N SER A 133 11.78 1.62 -12.45
CA SER A 133 12.47 2.56 -13.36
C SER A 133 12.13 4.01 -13.04
N ASP A 134 13.09 4.90 -13.23
CA ASP A 134 12.90 6.37 -13.14
C ASP A 134 12.41 6.99 -14.46
N ASP A 135 12.54 6.26 -15.58
CA ASP A 135 12.15 6.75 -16.90
C ASP A 135 10.65 6.52 -17.12
N MET A 136 9.89 7.61 -17.21
CA MET A 136 8.44 7.60 -17.47
C MET A 136 8.05 6.85 -18.75
N ASN A 137 8.95 6.75 -19.73
CA ASN A 137 8.69 6.05 -20.99
C ASN A 137 8.97 4.55 -20.89
N ASN A 138 9.57 4.10 -19.79
CA ASN A 138 9.86 2.69 -19.57
C ASN A 138 8.60 1.96 -19.12
N ARG A 139 8.30 0.81 -19.72
CA ARG A 139 7.18 -0.08 -19.30
C ARG A 139 7.24 -0.47 -17.82
N ASN A 140 8.42 -0.43 -17.21
CA ASN A 140 8.66 -0.75 -15.82
C ASN A 140 8.47 0.47 -14.89
N TYR A 141 8.18 1.66 -15.41
CA TYR A 141 7.91 2.85 -14.60
C TYR A 141 6.73 2.64 -13.64
N TYR A 142 5.67 1.96 -14.10
CA TYR A 142 4.51 1.63 -13.29
C TYR A 142 4.64 0.29 -12.54
N ARG A 143 5.83 -0.31 -12.53
CA ARG A 143 6.10 -1.56 -11.82
C ARG A 143 6.82 -1.27 -10.52
N TYR A 144 6.38 -1.97 -9.48
CA TYR A 144 6.83 -1.75 -8.12
C TYR A 144 7.28 -3.05 -7.48
N GLU A 145 8.30 -2.94 -6.65
CA GLU A 145 8.79 -4.00 -5.78
C GLU A 145 8.50 -3.64 -4.34
N PHE A 146 8.14 -4.64 -3.55
CA PHE A 146 7.74 -4.48 -2.16
C PHE A 146 8.56 -5.43 -1.32
N TYR A 147 9.10 -4.92 -0.21
CA TYR A 147 9.96 -5.68 0.67
C TYR A 147 9.49 -5.59 2.12
N LYS A 148 9.68 -6.67 2.88
CA LYS A 148 9.54 -6.71 4.35
C LYS A 148 10.76 -7.42 4.93
N ARG A 149 11.12 -7.10 6.18
CA ARG A 149 12.18 -7.81 6.91
C ARG A 149 11.59 -9.13 7.44
N MET A 150 12.32 -10.22 7.26
CA MET A 150 12.02 -11.56 7.77
C MET A 150 13.30 -12.12 8.40
N ASP A 151 13.30 -12.33 9.71
CA ASP A 151 14.37 -12.98 10.49
C ASP A 151 15.80 -12.73 9.96
N GLY A 152 16.27 -11.48 10.04
CA GLY A 152 17.62 -11.09 9.58
C GLY A 152 17.78 -10.94 8.06
N SER A 153 16.74 -11.18 7.26
CA SER A 153 16.82 -11.15 5.79
C SER A 153 15.74 -10.28 5.16
N LYS A 154 15.98 -9.88 3.91
CA LYS A 154 15.03 -9.11 3.11
C LYS A 154 14.16 -10.05 2.30
N HIS A 155 12.85 -9.92 2.45
CA HIS A 155 11.88 -10.73 1.71
C HIS A 155 11.11 -9.86 0.72
N ARG A 156 11.11 -10.26 -0.55
CA ARG A 156 10.27 -9.63 -1.59
C ARG A 156 8.85 -10.17 -1.46
N MET A 157 7.91 -9.27 -1.17
CA MET A 157 6.51 -9.64 -0.95
C MET A 157 5.80 -10.01 -2.26
N ASN A 158 4.94 -11.03 -2.20
CA ASN A 158 3.92 -11.30 -3.22
C ASN A 158 2.65 -10.47 -2.98
N ILE A 159 1.64 -10.62 -3.85
CA ILE A 159 0.40 -9.83 -3.79
C ILE A 159 -0.39 -10.12 -2.52
N GLU A 160 -0.45 -11.39 -2.11
CA GLU A 160 -1.16 -11.83 -0.91
C GLU A 160 -0.57 -11.18 0.35
N GLU A 161 0.76 -11.19 0.48
CA GLU A 161 1.49 -10.58 1.60
C GLU A 161 1.36 -9.05 1.61
N ILE A 162 1.35 -8.41 0.43
CA ILE A 162 1.11 -6.97 0.29
C ILE A 162 -0.28 -6.62 0.84
N VAL A 163 -1.31 -7.38 0.45
CA VAL A 163 -2.69 -7.14 0.90
C VAL A 163 -2.80 -7.36 2.41
N GLU A 164 -2.26 -8.46 2.91
CA GLU A 164 -2.28 -8.77 4.35
C GLU A 164 -1.59 -7.68 5.20
N LEU A 165 -0.44 -7.17 4.76
CA LEU A 165 0.29 -6.13 5.48
C LEU A 165 -0.49 -4.80 5.50
N ILE A 166 -1.05 -4.40 4.35
CA ILE A 166 -1.89 -3.19 4.26
C ILE A 166 -3.11 -3.32 5.18
N GLU A 167 -3.76 -4.48 5.19
CA GLU A 167 -4.93 -4.74 6.04
C GLU A 167 -4.57 -4.70 7.53
N THR A 168 -3.44 -5.31 7.89
CA THR A 168 -2.95 -5.35 9.28
C THR A 168 -2.62 -3.95 9.79
N LYS A 169 -1.89 -3.13 9.01
CA LYS A 169 -1.55 -1.74 9.38
C LYS A 169 -2.77 -0.82 9.47
N SER A 170 -3.83 -1.19 8.79
CA SER A 170 -5.09 -0.43 8.77
C SER A 170 -6.12 -0.90 9.80
N LYS A 171 -5.80 -1.92 10.60
CA LYS A 171 -6.74 -2.54 11.53
C LYS A 171 -7.20 -1.51 12.58
N GLY A 172 -8.51 -1.27 12.64
CA GLY A 172 -9.12 -0.32 13.57
C GLY A 172 -9.42 1.08 13.02
N LYS A 173 -9.00 1.42 11.80
CA LYS A 173 -9.37 2.69 11.14
C LYS A 173 -10.77 2.61 10.51
N LYS A 174 -11.59 3.65 10.68
CA LYS A 174 -12.96 3.71 10.15
C LYS A 174 -12.92 3.67 8.62
N LYS A 175 -13.64 2.70 8.05
CA LYS A 175 -13.84 2.56 6.62
C LYS A 175 -15.15 3.26 6.28
N ILE A 176 -15.11 4.16 5.32
CA ILE A 176 -16.26 4.90 4.83
C ILE A 176 -16.23 4.75 3.31
N LEU A 177 -17.08 3.85 2.81
CA LEU A 177 -17.41 3.78 1.40
C LEU A 177 -18.82 4.34 1.26
N GLU A 178 -18.93 5.49 0.63
CA GLU A 178 -20.21 6.09 0.33
C GLU A 178 -20.75 5.46 -0.95
N VAL A 179 -21.90 4.80 -0.86
CA VAL A 179 -22.50 4.08 -1.99
C VAL A 179 -23.79 4.76 -2.39
N SER A 180 -23.93 5.09 -3.66
CA SER A 180 -25.16 5.64 -4.24
C SER A 180 -25.73 4.72 -5.32
N ILE A 181 -27.04 4.86 -5.53
CA ILE A 181 -27.78 4.22 -6.62
C ILE A 181 -28.65 5.27 -7.30
N HIS A 182 -28.68 5.25 -8.63
CA HIS A 182 -29.49 6.15 -9.43
C HIS A 182 -30.28 5.34 -10.47
N GLY A 183 -31.55 5.70 -10.64
CA GLY A 183 -32.42 5.16 -11.69
C GLY A 183 -32.17 5.81 -13.04
N ALA A 184 -32.99 5.45 -14.04
CA ALA A 184 -32.78 5.75 -15.45
C ALA A 184 -32.26 7.16 -15.74
N ALA A 185 -31.12 7.22 -16.44
CA ALA A 185 -30.55 8.43 -16.99
C ALA A 185 -30.30 8.20 -18.48
N LEU A 186 -30.92 9.02 -19.34
CA LEU A 186 -30.64 9.03 -20.77
C LEU A 186 -29.17 9.44 -20.97
N MET A 187 -28.32 8.50 -21.41
CA MET A 187 -26.97 8.81 -21.86
C MET A 187 -26.96 8.90 -23.39
N PRO A 188 -26.78 10.10 -23.98
CA PRO A 188 -26.91 10.32 -25.42
C PRO A 188 -25.85 9.62 -26.29
N THR A 189 -24.92 8.86 -25.70
CA THR A 189 -23.76 8.26 -26.37
C THR A 189 -23.72 6.73 -26.33
N ILE A 190 -24.72 6.07 -25.75
CA ILE A 190 -24.83 4.61 -25.69
C ILE A 190 -26.22 4.25 -26.24
N ASP A 191 -26.28 3.40 -27.27
CA ASP A 191 -27.53 2.96 -27.94
C ASP A 191 -28.47 2.11 -27.03
N ASP A 192 -28.11 1.96 -25.75
CA ASP A 192 -28.83 1.18 -24.75
C ASP A 192 -29.06 2.07 -23.51
N ASP A 193 -30.32 2.23 -23.11
CA ASP A 193 -30.69 3.04 -21.95
C ASP A 193 -30.05 2.49 -20.66
N ILE A 194 -29.26 3.31 -19.97
CA ILE A 194 -28.76 3.00 -18.63
C ILE A 194 -29.96 3.04 -17.68
N TYR A 195 -30.30 1.87 -17.13
CA TYR A 195 -31.47 1.72 -16.27
C TYR A 195 -31.13 1.90 -14.80
N ILE A 196 -29.97 1.39 -14.37
CA ILE A 196 -29.43 1.53 -13.02
C ILE A 196 -27.96 1.89 -13.12
N SER A 197 -27.55 2.94 -12.41
CA SER A 197 -26.14 3.22 -12.13
C SER A 197 -25.89 3.17 -10.63
N ILE A 198 -24.80 2.54 -10.24
CA ILE A 198 -24.32 2.49 -8.87
C ILE A 198 -22.94 3.13 -8.81
N ASN A 199 -22.63 3.83 -7.72
CA ASN A 199 -21.34 4.46 -7.54
C ASN A 199 -20.85 4.23 -6.11
N ALA A 200 -19.55 4.01 -5.95
CA ALA A 200 -18.90 3.96 -4.67
C ALA A 200 -17.77 4.98 -4.62
N VAL A 201 -17.79 5.87 -3.63
CA VAL A 201 -16.72 6.84 -3.37
C VAL A 201 -16.01 6.44 -2.08
N ASN A 202 -14.68 6.28 -2.16
CA ASN A 202 -13.90 6.05 -0.96
C ASN A 202 -13.74 7.38 -0.21
N LYS A 203 -14.30 7.44 1.00
CA LYS A 203 -14.15 8.54 1.97
C LYS A 203 -13.23 8.15 3.14
N SER A 204 -12.51 7.04 2.99
CA SER A 204 -11.56 6.55 3.98
C SER A 204 -10.17 7.09 3.67
N VAL A 205 -9.38 7.32 4.72
CA VAL A 205 -7.95 7.66 4.61
C VAL A 205 -7.09 6.55 3.99
N ARG A 206 -7.64 5.33 3.87
CA ARG A 206 -6.95 4.17 3.32
C ARG A 206 -7.61 3.65 2.04
N PRO A 207 -6.87 2.94 1.17
CA PRO A 207 -7.45 2.36 -0.04
C PRO A 207 -8.43 1.23 0.25
N ILE A 208 -9.46 1.08 -0.60
CA ILE A 208 -10.45 0.00 -0.55
C ILE A 208 -10.36 -0.82 -1.85
N ILE A 209 -10.41 -2.16 -1.75
CA ILE A 209 -10.42 -3.04 -2.91
C ILE A 209 -11.84 -3.53 -3.17
N ILE A 210 -12.44 -3.08 -4.28
CA ILE A 210 -13.72 -3.59 -4.76
C ILE A 210 -13.48 -4.96 -5.42
N LYS A 211 -14.20 -5.98 -4.96
CA LYS A 211 -14.15 -7.37 -5.45
C LYS A 211 -15.35 -7.73 -6.32
N SER A 212 -16.51 -7.14 -6.04
CA SER A 212 -17.69 -7.21 -6.89
C SER A 212 -18.62 -6.03 -6.61
N TYR A 213 -19.46 -5.69 -7.57
CA TYR A 213 -20.47 -4.65 -7.45
C TYR A 213 -21.77 -5.10 -8.13
N GLY A 214 -22.91 -4.56 -7.70
CA GLY A 214 -24.21 -4.90 -8.26
C GLY A 214 -25.36 -4.35 -7.45
N VAL A 215 -26.51 -5.02 -7.49
CA VAL A 215 -27.70 -4.66 -6.70
C VAL A 215 -28.15 -5.78 -5.77
N ASP A 216 -28.51 -5.39 -4.56
CA ASP A 216 -29.21 -6.20 -3.58
C ASP A 216 -30.72 -5.96 -3.70
N ILE A 217 -31.50 -7.04 -3.68
CA ILE A 217 -32.96 -7.02 -3.69
C ILE A 217 -33.43 -7.53 -2.33
N PRO A 218 -33.67 -6.63 -1.34
CA PRO A 218 -33.75 -7.03 0.07
C PRO A 218 -34.89 -8.01 0.34
N LYS A 219 -36.06 -7.77 -0.28
CA LYS A 219 -37.26 -8.61 -0.12
C LYS A 219 -37.09 -10.02 -0.67
N LYS A 220 -36.13 -10.22 -1.58
CA LYS A 220 -35.88 -11.50 -2.26
C LYS A 220 -34.62 -12.19 -1.74
N ASN A 221 -33.87 -11.54 -0.84
CA ASN A 221 -32.56 -11.99 -0.37
C ASN A 221 -31.63 -12.42 -1.53
N LYS A 222 -31.70 -11.67 -2.64
CA LYS A 222 -30.99 -11.97 -3.89
C LYS A 222 -30.06 -10.82 -4.23
N VAL A 223 -28.85 -11.18 -4.63
CA VAL A 223 -27.86 -10.25 -5.16
C VAL A 223 -27.69 -10.52 -6.64
N VAL A 224 -27.76 -9.46 -7.44
CA VAL A 224 -27.43 -9.46 -8.86
C VAL A 224 -26.10 -8.72 -9.01
N TYR A 225 -25.04 -9.44 -9.39
CA TYR A 225 -23.75 -8.82 -9.67
C TYR A 225 -23.70 -8.32 -11.10
N PHE A 226 -23.12 -7.13 -11.30
CA PHE A 226 -22.92 -6.60 -12.65
C PHE A 226 -21.66 -7.23 -13.25
N ILE A 227 -21.68 -7.40 -14.57
CA ILE A 227 -20.55 -7.99 -15.30
C ILE A 227 -19.50 -6.91 -15.54
N PRO A 228 -18.25 -7.07 -15.04
CA PRO A 228 -17.16 -6.15 -15.34
C PRO A 228 -16.86 -6.15 -16.84
N THR A 229 -16.66 -4.98 -17.42
CA THR A 229 -16.30 -4.88 -18.85
C THR A 229 -14.87 -4.39 -19.00
N SER A 230 -14.15 -4.93 -19.98
CA SER A 230 -12.82 -4.44 -20.36
C SER A 230 -12.89 -3.20 -21.26
N PHE A 231 -14.10 -2.77 -21.63
CA PHE A 231 -14.31 -1.75 -22.65
C PHE A 231 -14.19 -0.35 -22.05
N GLN A 232 -13.10 0.34 -22.39
CA GLN A 232 -12.93 1.77 -22.19
C GLN A 232 -13.34 2.50 -23.46
N LEU A 233 -14.52 3.12 -23.48
CA LEU A 233 -14.72 4.28 -24.35
C LEU A 233 -13.90 5.42 -23.75
N LYS A 234 -13.26 6.22 -24.60
CA LYS A 234 -12.19 7.20 -24.28
C LYS A 234 -12.47 8.13 -23.08
N TYR A 235 -13.72 8.23 -22.62
CA TYR A 235 -14.15 9.00 -21.44
C TYR A 235 -15.25 8.34 -20.57
N LEU A 236 -15.60 7.06 -20.79
CA LEU A 236 -16.65 6.36 -20.05
C LEU A 236 -16.23 4.93 -19.72
N MET A 237 -15.92 4.67 -18.44
CA MET A 237 -15.85 3.31 -17.91
C MET A 237 -17.26 2.83 -17.61
N ILE A 238 -17.78 1.89 -18.41
CA ILE A 238 -19.14 1.37 -18.27
C ILE A 238 -19.23 0.31 -17.16
N ASN A 239 -18.12 -0.31 -16.75
CA ASN A 239 -18.04 -1.19 -15.57
C ASN A 239 -16.56 -1.52 -15.29
N PRO A 240 -15.90 -0.90 -14.29
CA PRO A 240 -14.47 -1.07 -14.02
C PRO A 240 -14.06 -2.55 -13.86
N LYS A 241 -12.93 -2.91 -14.47
CA LYS A 241 -12.36 -4.25 -14.31
C LYS A 241 -12.04 -4.51 -12.84
N LEU A 242 -12.42 -5.69 -12.36
CA LEU A 242 -12.22 -6.12 -10.98
C LEU A 242 -11.01 -7.07 -10.86
N PRO A 243 -10.32 -7.09 -9.70
CA PRO A 243 -10.53 -6.20 -8.55
C PRO A 243 -10.11 -4.75 -8.86
N TYR A 244 -10.83 -3.78 -8.30
CA TYR A 244 -10.57 -2.36 -8.54
C TYR A 244 -10.17 -1.68 -7.22
N LYS A 245 -8.99 -1.04 -7.21
CA LYS A 245 -8.48 -0.30 -6.05
C LYS A 245 -9.00 1.14 -6.09
N LEU A 246 -9.63 1.57 -5.02
CA LEU A 246 -10.07 2.95 -4.79
C LEU A 246 -9.17 3.62 -3.76
N GLN A 247 -8.43 4.65 -4.17
CA GLN A 247 -7.75 5.59 -3.28
C GLN A 247 -8.74 6.57 -2.64
N ASP A 248 -8.28 7.38 -1.69
CA ASP A 248 -9.11 8.43 -1.09
C ASP A 248 -9.63 9.41 -2.17
N GLY A 249 -10.93 9.69 -2.13
CA GLY A 249 -11.62 10.57 -3.07
C GLY A 249 -11.92 9.95 -4.44
N GLU A 250 -11.39 8.76 -4.76
CA GLU A 250 -11.69 8.08 -6.02
C GLU A 250 -13.08 7.44 -6.01
N SER A 251 -13.64 7.27 -7.21
CA SER A 251 -14.97 6.68 -7.43
C SER A 251 -14.94 5.44 -8.33
N CYS A 252 -15.78 4.47 -8.02
CA CYS A 252 -16.02 3.27 -8.84
C CYS A 252 -17.48 3.26 -9.30
N PRO A 253 -17.77 3.74 -10.53
CA PRO A 253 -19.11 3.68 -11.11
C PRO A 253 -19.35 2.33 -11.77
N ALA A 254 -20.57 1.82 -11.73
CA ALA A 254 -20.97 0.61 -12.44
C ALA A 254 -22.43 0.73 -12.92
N TYR A 255 -22.74 0.10 -14.05
CA TYR A 255 -23.98 0.33 -14.79
C TYR A 255 -24.62 -1.00 -15.22
N LEU A 256 -25.95 -1.03 -15.18
CA LEU A 256 -26.79 -2.12 -15.69
C LEU A 256 -27.78 -1.56 -16.71
N SER A 257 -27.79 -2.16 -17.90
CA SER A 257 -28.71 -1.77 -18.98
C SER A 257 -30.15 -2.14 -18.65
N ARG A 258 -31.12 -1.46 -19.29
CA ARG A 258 -32.54 -1.79 -19.18
C ARG A 258 -32.81 -3.22 -19.63
N LYS A 259 -32.24 -3.61 -20.76
CA LYS A 259 -32.41 -4.93 -21.37
C LYS A 259 -31.95 -6.05 -20.45
N ASP A 260 -30.78 -5.90 -19.83
CA ASP A 260 -30.25 -6.90 -18.89
C ASP A 260 -31.13 -7.01 -17.64
N MET A 261 -31.60 -5.88 -17.12
CA MET A 261 -32.50 -5.87 -15.96
C MET A 261 -33.85 -6.51 -16.28
N GLU A 262 -34.45 -6.21 -17.42
CA GLU A 262 -35.71 -6.82 -17.87
C GLU A 262 -35.56 -8.32 -18.10
N GLY A 263 -34.43 -8.76 -18.67
CA GLY A 263 -34.07 -10.17 -18.82
C GLY A 263 -34.02 -10.88 -17.47
N LEU A 264 -33.27 -10.33 -16.51
CA LEU A 264 -33.15 -10.86 -15.16
C LEU A 264 -34.49 -10.89 -14.42
N MET A 265 -35.29 -9.82 -14.54
CA MET A 265 -36.62 -9.77 -13.95
C MET A 265 -37.54 -10.86 -14.52
N LYS A 266 -37.45 -11.15 -15.82
CA LYS A 266 -38.21 -12.21 -16.46
C LYS A 266 -37.75 -13.59 -16.00
N GLU A 267 -36.45 -13.85 -15.96
CA GLU A 267 -35.86 -15.11 -15.50
C GLU A 267 -36.22 -15.42 -14.04
N GLU A 268 -36.19 -14.40 -13.18
CA GLU A 268 -36.42 -14.56 -11.74
C GLU A 268 -37.88 -14.29 -11.33
N GLY A 269 -38.78 -14.01 -12.29
CA GLY A 269 -40.21 -13.78 -12.06
C GLY A 269 -40.52 -12.52 -11.25
N TRP A 270 -39.69 -11.48 -11.35
CA TRP A 270 -39.89 -10.21 -10.67
C TRP A 270 -40.86 -9.32 -11.43
N LYS A 271 -41.56 -8.45 -10.68
CA LYS A 271 -42.51 -7.48 -11.22
C LYS A 271 -42.21 -6.11 -10.64
N TYR A 272 -42.49 -5.07 -11.43
CA TYR A 272 -42.49 -3.70 -10.93
C TYR A 272 -43.71 -3.46 -10.01
N PRO A 273 -43.60 -2.55 -9.02
CA PRO A 273 -42.36 -1.88 -8.60
C PRO A 273 -41.44 -2.82 -7.81
N ILE A 274 -40.12 -2.64 -7.95
CA ILE A 274 -39.10 -3.43 -7.24
C ILE A 274 -38.15 -2.51 -6.47
N LYS A 275 -37.86 -2.87 -5.20
CA LYS A 275 -36.91 -2.16 -4.35
C LYS A 275 -35.52 -2.77 -4.47
N VAL A 276 -34.54 -1.95 -4.79
CA VAL A 276 -33.14 -2.32 -4.98
C VAL A 276 -32.22 -1.42 -4.15
N ARG A 277 -31.05 -1.92 -3.77
CA ARG A 277 -29.95 -1.13 -3.19
C ARG A 277 -28.69 -1.44 -3.98
N ALA A 278 -27.84 -0.45 -4.21
CA ALA A 278 -26.48 -0.74 -4.67
C ALA A 278 -25.75 -1.59 -3.64
N LEU A 279 -24.88 -2.47 -4.12
CA LEU A 279 -24.00 -3.30 -3.33
C LEU A 279 -22.58 -3.19 -3.89
N PHE A 280 -21.62 -2.90 -3.02
CA PHE A 280 -20.21 -3.09 -3.30
C PHE A 280 -19.63 -4.09 -2.29
N ASN A 281 -19.13 -5.21 -2.80
CA ASN A 281 -18.39 -6.17 -2.00
C ASN A 281 -16.90 -5.83 -2.09
N THR A 282 -16.26 -5.74 -0.95
CA THR A 282 -14.87 -5.30 -0.83
C THR A 282 -14.03 -6.35 -0.11
N ASN A 283 -12.74 -6.12 0.03
CA ASN A 283 -11.92 -6.89 0.98
C ASN A 283 -12.38 -6.75 2.44
N ASP A 284 -13.24 -5.79 2.73
CA ASP A 284 -13.62 -5.39 4.09
C ASP A 284 -15.07 -5.69 4.46
N GLY A 285 -15.84 -6.26 3.52
CA GLY A 285 -17.25 -6.55 3.69
C GLY A 285 -18.12 -5.91 2.60
N LYS A 286 -19.43 -5.96 2.84
CA LYS A 286 -20.46 -5.47 1.93
C LYS A 286 -20.93 -4.08 2.35
N PHE A 287 -20.94 -3.15 1.39
CA PHE A 287 -21.43 -1.79 1.55
C PHE A 287 -22.67 -1.60 0.68
N PHE A 288 -23.69 -0.94 1.24
CA PHE A 288 -24.97 -0.76 0.58
C PHE A 288 -25.32 0.72 0.48
N SER A 289 -26.01 1.10 -0.59
CA SER A 289 -26.67 2.42 -0.66
C SER A 289 -28.01 2.42 0.08
N ASP A 290 -28.63 3.60 0.09
CA ASP A 290 -30.07 3.74 0.28
C ASP A 290 -30.87 2.95 -0.75
N THR A 291 -32.15 2.70 -0.42
CA THR A 291 -33.05 1.93 -1.29
C THR A 291 -33.66 2.81 -2.37
N LEU A 292 -33.59 2.34 -3.61
CA LEU A 292 -34.29 2.90 -4.77
C LEU A 292 -35.48 2.01 -5.13
N GLU A 293 -36.63 2.62 -5.39
CA GLU A 293 -37.81 1.93 -5.93
C GLU A 293 -37.85 2.13 -7.45
N LEU A 294 -37.67 1.03 -8.18
CA LEU A 294 -37.77 1.02 -9.63
C LEU A 294 -39.22 0.78 -10.03
N ASN A 295 -39.71 1.66 -10.91
CA ASN A 295 -41.03 1.59 -11.51
C ASN A 295 -40.91 1.22 -12.98
N GLU A 296 -41.99 0.72 -13.56
CA GLU A 296 -42.05 0.47 -15.00
C GLU A 296 -41.86 1.78 -15.78
N ILE A 297 -40.84 1.83 -16.64
CA ILE A 297 -40.59 2.99 -17.50
C ILE A 297 -41.47 2.86 -18.75
N LYS A 298 -42.39 3.81 -18.91
CA LYS A 298 -43.30 3.93 -20.06
C LYS A 298 -42.57 4.35 -21.32
#